data_AF-A0AAW2F6Z1-F1
#
_entry.id   AF-A0AAW2F6Z1-F1
#
_cell.length_a   1.000
_cell.length_b   1.000
_cell.length_c   1.000
_cell.angle_alpha   90.00
_cell.angle_beta   90.00
_cell.angle_gamma   90.00
#
_symmetry.space_group_name_H-M   'P 1'
#
loop_
_entity.id
_entity.type
_entity.pdbx_description
1 polymer ?
#
loop_
_entity_poly.entity_id
_entity_poly.type
_entity_poly.pdbx_seq_one_letter_code
_entity_poly.pdbx_strand_id
1 'polypeptide(L)'
;MAVSRVPSPPPPEVNTPVAENWCYTQVKVVKFSYMWTINNFSFCREEMGEVLKSSTFSAGANDKLKWCLRVNPKGLDEESKDYLSLYLLLVSCNKSEVRAKFKFSILNAKREETKAMESQRAYRFVQGKDWGFKKFIRRDFLLDEANGLLPDDKLTIFCEVYTFVSVVADSVNISGQSNTIQFKVPECRLPDDLGLLFENQKFSDVTLTVCGREFQAHKAILAARSPVFSAMFEHEMEERKKNHVDITDVDHEVLREMLRFIYTGKAANLEKMADDLLAAADKYALERLKVMCEEALCTSLAIENAAEILILADLHSADQLKAQAIDFINTHATDVMDTVGFKSMVNSHPHLIAEAFRALATQQIPPIGPPRKRVKQS
;
A
#
# COMPACT_ATOMS: atom_id res chain seq x y z
N MET A 1 2.18 -11.01 8.55
CA MET A 1 2.83 -9.69 8.77
C MET A 1 1.99 -8.84 9.73
N ALA A 2 2.55 -7.74 10.27
CA ALA A 2 1.93 -6.93 11.32
C ALA A 2 0.55 -6.38 10.90
N VAL A 3 -0.48 -6.82 11.64
CA VAL A 3 -1.85 -6.32 11.53
C VAL A 3 -1.84 -4.82 11.79
N SER A 4 -2.31 -4.01 10.83
CA SER A 4 -2.55 -2.58 11.01
C SER A 4 -3.66 -2.39 12.06
N ARG A 5 -3.27 -2.39 13.33
CA ARG A 5 -4.11 -1.94 14.44
C ARG A 5 -4.41 -0.46 14.22
N VAL A 6 -5.69 -0.12 14.09
CA VAL A 6 -6.15 1.24 14.33
C VAL A 6 -5.74 1.59 15.76
N PRO A 7 -4.97 2.66 16.00
CA PRO A 7 -4.55 3.01 17.35
C PRO A 7 -5.78 3.42 18.15
N SER A 8 -6.02 2.75 19.28
CA SER A 8 -7.00 3.17 20.27
C SER A 8 -6.66 4.57 20.78
N PRO A 9 -7.66 5.43 21.07
CA PRO A 9 -7.40 6.74 21.64
C PRO A 9 -6.65 6.60 22.98
N PRO A 10 -5.72 7.52 23.30
CA PRO A 10 -5.04 7.49 24.59
C PRO A 10 -6.08 7.57 25.73
N PRO A 11 -5.91 6.83 26.83
CA PRO A 11 -6.80 6.96 27.98
C PRO A 11 -6.79 8.42 28.47
N PRO A 12 -7.96 9.01 28.76
CA PRO A 12 -7.99 10.39 29.19
C PRO A 12 -7.26 10.53 30.53
N GLU A 13 -6.27 11.42 30.58
CA GLU A 13 -5.69 11.87 31.84
C GLU A 13 -6.79 12.47 32.71
N VAL A 14 -6.82 12.03 33.97
CA VAL A 14 -7.74 12.50 35.00
C VAL A 14 -7.54 14.01 35.15
N ASN A 15 -8.59 14.80 34.82
CA ASN A 15 -8.69 16.27 34.91
C ASN A 15 -8.47 17.08 33.62
N THR A 16 -9.14 16.74 32.52
CA THR A 16 -9.35 17.69 31.41
C THR A 16 -10.77 18.26 31.43
N PRO A 17 -10.95 19.58 31.20
CA PRO A 17 -12.27 20.20 31.17
C PRO A 17 -13.10 19.67 30.01
N VAL A 18 -14.33 19.23 30.29
CA VAL A 18 -15.24 18.62 29.32
C VAL A 18 -15.93 19.73 28.53
N ALA A 19 -15.59 19.88 27.25
CA ALA A 19 -16.30 20.78 26.33
C ALA A 19 -17.61 20.12 25.85
N GLU A 20 -18.70 20.89 25.77
CA GLU A 20 -20.03 20.44 25.30
C GLU A 20 -20.02 19.92 23.86
N ASN A 21 -19.05 20.37 23.06
CA ASN A 21 -18.86 19.96 21.67
C ASN A 21 -17.46 19.35 21.49
N TRP A 22 -17.39 18.22 20.81
CA TRP A 22 -16.12 17.58 20.45
C TRP A 22 -16.14 17.11 18.99
N CYS A 23 -14.94 17.06 18.41
CA CYS A 23 -14.69 16.55 17.07
C CYS A 23 -13.37 15.79 17.11
N TYR A 24 -13.36 14.59 16.53
CA TYR A 24 -12.14 13.81 16.32
C TYR A 24 -11.82 13.77 14.83
N THR A 25 -10.61 14.18 14.47
CA THR A 25 -10.09 14.09 13.10
C THR A 25 -8.87 13.19 13.11
N GLN A 26 -8.95 12.06 12.40
CA GLN A 26 -7.79 11.20 12.18
C GLN A 26 -7.07 11.60 10.89
N VAL A 27 -5.77 11.86 10.98
CA VAL A 27 -4.93 12.20 9.83
C VAL A 27 -4.05 11.02 9.47
N LYS A 28 -4.17 10.49 8.25
CA LYS A 28 -3.31 9.41 7.76
C LYS A 28 -1.92 9.94 7.43
N VAL A 29 -0.91 9.38 8.09
CA VAL A 29 0.52 9.72 7.89
C VAL A 29 1.26 8.49 7.41
N VAL A 30 2.02 8.63 6.32
CA VAL A 30 2.92 7.59 5.81
C VAL A 30 4.36 7.99 6.16
N LYS A 31 5.05 7.15 6.94
CA LYS A 31 6.45 7.32 7.36
C LYS A 31 7.36 6.41 6.56
N PHE A 32 8.45 6.95 6.03
CA PHE A 32 9.53 6.19 5.42
C PHE A 32 10.87 6.89 5.64
N SER A 33 11.97 6.18 5.43
CA SER A 33 13.32 6.73 5.60
C SER A 33 14.24 6.36 4.44
N TYR A 34 15.29 7.15 4.26
CA TYR A 34 16.30 6.98 3.24
C TYR A 34 17.68 7.28 3.80
N MET A 35 18.65 6.44 3.44
CA MET A 35 20.04 6.60 3.83
C MET A 35 20.89 6.84 2.59
N TRP A 36 21.71 7.88 2.62
CA TRP A 36 22.63 8.23 1.54
C TRP A 36 24.04 8.40 2.08
N THR A 37 24.96 7.58 1.57
CA THR A 37 26.38 7.67 1.88
C THR A 37 27.15 8.28 0.71
N ILE A 38 27.87 9.37 0.97
CA ILE A 38 28.81 10.00 0.05
C ILE A 38 30.21 9.58 0.48
N ASN A 39 30.88 8.82 -0.37
CA ASN A 39 32.24 8.35 -0.12
C ASN A 39 33.25 9.44 -0.49
N ASN A 40 34.39 9.46 0.23
CA ASN A 40 35.47 10.42 0.03
C ASN A 40 34.98 11.87 0.10
N PHE A 41 34.15 12.19 1.11
CA PHE A 41 33.40 13.45 1.19
C PHE A 41 34.33 14.66 1.26
N SER A 42 35.46 14.56 1.95
CA SER A 42 36.47 15.61 2.01
C SER A 42 37.05 15.98 0.64
N PHE A 43 36.99 15.07 -0.34
CA PHE A 43 37.46 15.24 -1.71
C PHE A 43 36.38 15.72 -2.69
N CYS A 44 35.15 16.02 -2.23
CA CYS A 44 34.10 16.60 -3.06
C CYS A 44 34.60 17.86 -3.79
N ARG A 45 34.55 17.84 -5.12
CA ARG A 45 35.05 18.94 -5.98
C ARG A 45 34.03 20.05 -6.15
N GLU A 46 32.79 19.83 -5.73
CA GLU A 46 31.68 20.76 -5.91
C GLU A 46 32.02 22.13 -5.33
N GLU A 47 31.87 23.17 -6.14
CA GLU A 47 32.02 24.54 -5.68
C GLU A 47 30.77 25.08 -4.99
N MET A 48 30.88 26.27 -4.39
CA MET A 48 29.72 26.91 -3.74
C MET A 48 28.55 27.03 -4.74
N GLY A 49 27.35 26.62 -4.32
CA GLY A 49 26.15 26.59 -5.15
C GLY A 49 26.00 25.31 -5.99
N GLU A 50 27.06 24.53 -6.22
CA GLU A 50 26.96 23.23 -6.89
C GLU A 50 26.35 22.17 -5.99
N VAL A 51 25.61 21.24 -6.59
CA VAL A 51 24.72 20.33 -5.88
C VAL A 51 24.94 18.87 -6.25
N LEU A 52 25.08 18.03 -5.23
CA LEU A 52 25.00 16.59 -5.33
C LEU A 52 23.54 16.15 -5.15
N LYS A 53 23.11 15.18 -5.96
CA LYS A 53 21.78 14.56 -5.84
C LYS A 53 21.92 13.08 -5.53
N SER A 54 21.12 12.58 -4.60
CA SER A 54 21.00 11.15 -4.37
C SER A 54 20.22 10.46 -5.48
N SER A 55 20.24 9.13 -5.50
CA SER A 55 19.23 8.34 -6.21
C SER A 55 17.83 8.67 -5.70
N THR A 56 16.83 8.40 -6.54
CA THR A 56 15.44 8.60 -6.14
C THR A 56 14.95 7.51 -5.19
N PHE A 57 14.09 7.87 -4.24
CA PHE A 57 13.47 6.95 -3.29
C PHE A 57 11.98 7.28 -3.09
N SER A 58 11.22 6.33 -2.55
CA SER A 58 9.77 6.44 -2.32
C SER A 58 9.34 5.63 -1.09
N ALA A 59 8.10 5.79 -0.62
CA ALA A 59 7.61 5.07 0.56
C ALA A 59 7.48 3.56 0.33
N GLY A 60 7.30 3.14 -0.93
CA GLY A 60 7.27 1.76 -1.38
C GLY A 60 7.65 1.66 -2.85
N ALA A 61 7.85 0.43 -3.36
CA ALA A 61 8.29 0.17 -4.74
C ALA A 61 7.34 0.80 -5.78
N ASN A 62 6.02 0.68 -5.56
CA ASN A 62 4.97 1.15 -6.48
C ASN A 62 4.47 2.58 -6.18
N ASP A 63 5.12 3.28 -5.23
CA ASP A 63 4.74 4.66 -4.92
C ASP A 63 5.22 5.61 -6.03
N LYS A 64 4.25 6.35 -6.58
CA LYS A 64 4.44 7.33 -7.67
C LYS A 64 5.08 8.63 -7.18
N LEU A 65 5.18 8.85 -5.87
CA LEU A 65 5.92 9.97 -5.29
C LEU A 65 7.40 9.63 -5.22
N LYS A 66 8.19 10.20 -6.13
CA LYS A 66 9.65 10.01 -6.16
C LYS A 66 10.35 11.21 -5.54
N TRP A 67 11.19 10.95 -4.55
CA TRP A 67 11.95 11.95 -3.79
C TRP A 67 13.44 11.77 -4.03
N CYS A 68 14.25 12.81 -3.85
CA CYS A 68 15.69 12.67 -3.73
C CYS A 68 16.25 13.69 -2.74
N LEU A 69 17.46 13.44 -2.23
CA LEU A 69 18.20 14.41 -1.44
C LEU A 69 19.05 15.30 -2.34
N ARG A 70 19.21 16.57 -1.94
CA ARG A 70 20.12 17.54 -2.52
C ARG A 70 21.08 18.02 -1.45
N VAL A 71 22.38 17.92 -1.71
CA VAL A 71 23.45 18.41 -0.82
C VAL A 71 24.28 19.44 -1.57
N ASN A 72 24.51 20.59 -0.96
CA ASN A 72 25.53 21.54 -1.38
C ASN A 72 26.69 21.47 -0.38
N PRO A 73 27.79 20.75 -0.69
CA PRO A 73 28.87 20.52 0.26
C PRO A 73 29.53 21.82 0.76
N LYS A 74 29.59 22.84 -0.10
CA LYS A 74 30.21 24.15 0.17
C LYS A 74 29.19 25.29 0.32
N GLY A 75 27.97 24.97 0.72
CA GLY A 75 26.88 25.94 0.87
C GLY A 75 26.18 26.27 -0.45
N LEU A 76 24.98 26.82 -0.35
CA LEU A 76 24.16 27.20 -1.51
C LEU A 76 24.55 28.59 -2.06
N ASP A 77 24.97 29.49 -1.18
CA ASP A 77 25.33 30.88 -1.47
C ASP A 77 26.27 31.44 -0.40
N GLU A 78 26.69 32.70 -0.54
CA GLU A 78 27.60 33.38 0.38
C GLU A 78 27.16 33.35 1.85
N GLU A 79 25.84 33.39 2.10
CA GLU A 79 25.32 33.36 3.47
C GLU A 79 25.54 32.01 4.15
N SER A 80 25.71 30.95 3.35
CA SER A 80 25.80 29.56 3.79
C SER A 80 27.11 28.87 3.42
N LYS A 81 28.12 29.61 2.94
CA LYS A 81 29.42 29.10 2.47
C LYS A 81 30.18 28.20 3.47
N ASP A 82 30.02 28.49 4.76
CA ASP A 82 30.66 27.75 5.86
C ASP A 82 29.83 26.55 6.33
N TYR A 83 28.71 26.27 5.66
CA TYR A 83 27.77 25.23 6.01
C TYR A 83 27.57 24.26 4.85
N LEU A 84 27.23 23.02 5.19
CA LEU A 84 26.59 22.10 4.27
C LEU A 84 25.10 22.45 4.23
N SER A 85 24.53 22.59 3.03
CA SER A 85 23.09 22.75 2.85
C SER A 85 22.47 21.42 2.43
N LEU A 86 21.30 21.08 2.98
CA LEU A 86 20.64 19.80 2.75
C LEU A 86 19.14 19.99 2.52
N TYR A 87 18.62 19.44 1.44
CA TYR A 87 17.21 19.56 1.05
C TYR A 87 16.61 18.23 0.59
N LEU A 88 15.31 18.09 0.84
CA LEU A 88 14.47 17.06 0.28
C LEU A 88 13.78 17.64 -0.96
N LEU A 89 13.91 16.99 -2.11
CA LEU A 89 13.29 17.37 -3.38
C LEU A 89 12.20 16.37 -3.75
N LEU A 90 11.02 16.86 -4.14
CA LEU A 90 10.00 16.04 -4.80
C LEU A 90 10.27 16.03 -6.31
N VAL A 91 10.75 14.90 -6.82
CA VAL A 91 11.16 14.73 -8.23
C VAL A 91 9.96 14.44 -9.13
N SER A 92 9.07 13.54 -8.71
CA SER A 92 7.88 13.14 -9.46
C SER A 92 6.68 13.03 -8.53
N CYS A 93 5.53 13.49 -9.00
CA CYS A 93 4.27 13.45 -8.27
C CYS A 93 3.11 13.24 -9.24
N ASN A 94 2.24 12.29 -8.94
CA ASN A 94 0.99 12.08 -9.67
C ASN A 94 -0.20 12.87 -9.09
N LYS A 95 0.05 13.72 -8.09
CA LYS A 95 -0.94 14.57 -7.41
C LYS A 95 -0.63 16.04 -7.68
N SER A 96 -1.58 16.91 -7.41
CA SER A 96 -1.39 18.37 -7.52
C SER A 96 -0.38 18.90 -6.50
N GLU A 97 -0.38 18.34 -5.28
CA GLU A 97 0.57 18.64 -4.22
C GLU A 97 0.68 17.51 -3.19
N VAL A 98 1.75 17.54 -2.41
CA VAL A 98 1.93 16.67 -1.24
C VAL A 98 2.37 17.53 -0.06
N ARG A 99 1.82 17.27 1.13
CA ARG A 99 2.35 17.86 2.37
C ARG A 99 3.27 16.86 3.05
N ALA A 100 4.47 17.28 3.43
CA ALA A 100 5.42 16.41 4.12
C ALA A 100 6.18 17.14 5.21
N LYS A 101 6.38 16.46 6.34
CA LYS A 101 7.43 16.75 7.32
C LYS A 101 8.64 15.90 7.01
N PHE A 102 9.82 16.38 7.37
CA PHE A 102 11.07 15.65 7.19
C PHE A 102 12.04 15.96 8.32
N LYS A 103 12.89 14.98 8.63
CA LYS A 103 14.01 15.09 9.55
C LYS A 103 15.28 14.58 8.87
N PHE A 104 16.36 15.31 9.01
CA PHE A 104 17.68 14.88 8.58
C PHE A 104 18.59 14.69 9.78
N SER A 105 19.45 13.68 9.74
CA SER A 105 20.49 13.42 10.71
C SER A 105 21.74 12.86 10.01
N ILE A 106 22.88 12.89 10.70
CA ILE A 106 24.12 12.25 10.26
C ILE A 106 24.30 10.99 11.11
N LEU A 107 24.75 9.90 10.49
CA LEU A 107 25.10 8.69 11.23
C LEU A 107 26.59 8.69 11.60
N ASN A 108 26.89 8.47 12.88
CA ASN A 108 28.26 8.30 13.34
C ASN A 108 28.81 6.89 13.04
N ALA A 109 30.06 6.61 13.41
CA ALA A 109 30.70 5.29 13.26
C ALA A 109 29.90 4.12 13.88
N LYS A 110 29.08 4.38 14.91
CA LYS A 110 28.22 3.39 15.57
C LYS A 110 26.84 3.25 14.92
N ARG A 111 26.58 3.96 13.81
CA ARG A 111 25.27 4.09 13.14
C ARG A 111 24.19 4.73 13.99
N GLU A 112 24.57 5.57 14.94
CA GLU A 112 23.63 6.35 15.75
C GLU A 112 23.34 7.69 15.06
N GLU A 113 22.09 8.14 15.11
CA GLU A 113 21.70 9.46 14.60
C GLU A 113 22.27 10.58 15.48
N THR A 114 22.93 11.55 14.84
CA THR A 114 23.43 12.76 15.48
C THR A 114 23.16 13.98 14.59
N LYS A 115 23.29 15.18 15.16
CA LYS A 115 23.08 16.48 14.48
C LYS A 115 21.76 16.56 13.72
N ALA A 116 20.69 16.07 14.35
CA ALA A 116 19.38 16.04 13.74
C ALA A 116 18.76 17.44 13.61
N MET A 117 18.10 17.70 12.48
CA MET A 117 17.19 18.83 12.28
C MET A 117 15.90 18.36 11.64
N GLU A 118 14.78 18.85 12.16
CA GLU A 118 13.44 18.51 11.69
C GLU A 118 12.68 19.76 11.22
N SER A 119 11.90 19.59 10.17
CA SER A 119 10.96 20.60 9.70
C SER A 119 9.92 20.92 10.79
N GLN A 120 9.77 22.19 11.16
CA GLN A 120 8.79 22.61 12.19
C GLN A 120 7.34 22.20 11.85
N ARG A 121 7.00 22.19 10.57
CA ARG A 121 5.66 21.89 10.06
C ARG A 121 5.73 21.06 8.77
N ALA A 122 4.59 20.53 8.35
CA ALA A 122 4.47 19.92 7.04
C ALA A 122 4.55 21.01 5.96
N TYR A 123 5.52 20.91 5.06
CA TYR A 123 5.67 21.81 3.93
C TYR A 123 4.91 21.28 2.71
N ARG A 124 4.44 22.20 1.87
CA ARG A 124 3.78 21.89 0.61
C ARG A 124 4.84 21.66 -0.48
N PHE A 125 4.84 20.47 -1.03
CA PHE A 125 5.67 20.06 -2.17
C PHE A 125 4.81 19.96 -3.43
N VAL A 126 5.36 20.43 -4.53
CA VAL A 126 4.91 20.19 -5.90
C VAL A 126 6.08 19.61 -6.68
N GLN A 127 5.83 19.03 -7.85
CA GLN A 127 6.91 18.46 -8.66
C GLN A 127 8.01 19.50 -8.92
N GLY A 128 9.26 19.13 -8.63
CA GLY A 128 10.44 19.99 -8.75
C GLY A 128 10.69 20.92 -7.56
N LYS A 129 9.82 20.92 -6.54
CA LYS A 129 9.98 21.76 -5.33
C LYS A 129 10.76 21.04 -4.24
N ASP A 130 11.64 21.77 -3.57
CA ASP A 130 12.39 21.31 -2.41
C ASP A 130 12.14 22.15 -1.15
N TRP A 131 12.45 21.52 -0.01
CA TRP A 131 12.49 22.13 1.31
C TRP A 131 13.60 21.49 2.13
N GLY A 132 14.25 22.27 2.99
CA GLY A 132 15.44 21.82 3.70
C GLY A 132 16.06 22.89 4.57
N PHE A 133 17.32 22.69 4.92
CA PHE A 133 18.11 23.59 5.75
C PHE A 133 19.29 24.12 4.98
N LYS A 134 19.28 25.43 4.75
CA LYS A 134 20.39 26.16 4.14
C LYS A 134 21.67 26.08 4.97
N LYS A 135 21.54 26.08 6.30
CA LYS A 135 22.63 25.97 7.27
C LYS A 135 22.43 24.70 8.10
N PHE A 136 22.61 23.53 7.49
CA PHE A 136 22.41 22.26 8.20
C PHE A 136 23.53 22.02 9.21
N ILE A 137 24.78 21.85 8.75
CA ILE A 137 25.92 21.68 9.67
C ILE A 137 27.09 22.54 9.22
N ARG A 138 27.81 23.12 10.20
CA ARG A 138 29.05 23.84 9.89
C ARG A 138 30.10 22.86 9.37
N ARG A 139 30.81 23.27 8.33
CA ARG A 139 31.77 22.41 7.63
C ARG A 139 32.99 22.10 8.47
N ASP A 140 33.51 23.07 9.23
CA ASP A 140 34.61 22.86 10.16
C ASP A 140 34.28 21.79 11.20
N PHE A 141 33.08 21.84 11.79
CA PHE A 141 32.60 20.83 12.71
C PHE A 141 32.43 19.46 12.05
N LEU A 142 31.92 19.42 10.81
CA LEU A 142 31.72 18.17 10.07
C LEU A 142 33.03 17.48 9.71
N LEU A 143 34.04 18.26 9.30
CA LEU A 143 35.34 17.77 8.82
C LEU A 143 36.33 17.47 9.95
N ASP A 144 36.07 17.97 11.16
CA ASP A 144 36.89 17.67 12.34
C ASP A 144 36.71 16.21 12.77
N GLU A 145 37.78 15.42 12.62
CA GLU A 145 37.83 13.99 12.94
C GLU A 145 37.43 13.69 14.39
N ALA A 146 37.68 14.61 15.32
CA ALA A 146 37.31 14.44 16.73
C ALA A 146 35.79 14.29 16.93
N ASN A 147 34.98 14.78 15.99
CA ASN A 147 33.53 14.69 16.03
C ASN A 147 32.98 13.35 15.48
N GLY A 148 33.81 12.54 14.81
CA GLY A 148 33.45 11.19 14.37
C GLY A 148 32.27 11.11 13.39
N LEU A 149 32.05 12.16 12.59
CA LEU A 149 30.94 12.29 11.64
C LEU A 149 31.24 11.78 10.22
N LEU A 150 32.53 11.52 9.92
CA LEU A 150 33.01 11.05 8.63
C LEU A 150 33.88 9.78 8.79
N PRO A 151 33.34 8.66 9.30
CA PRO A 151 34.09 7.42 9.40
C PRO A 151 34.55 6.98 8.00
N ASP A 152 35.85 6.72 7.83
CA ASP A 152 36.48 6.41 6.54
C ASP A 152 36.23 7.48 5.44
N ASP A 153 36.12 8.76 5.83
CA ASP A 153 35.75 9.87 4.95
C ASP A 153 34.40 9.68 4.24
N LYS A 154 33.45 9.02 4.92
CA LYS A 154 32.10 8.77 4.42
C LYS A 154 31.08 9.61 5.17
N LEU A 155 30.44 10.53 4.46
CA LEU A 155 29.27 11.24 4.99
C LEU A 155 28.04 10.37 4.80
N THR A 156 27.44 9.90 5.89
CA THR A 156 26.17 9.16 5.84
C THR A 156 25.03 10.01 6.37
N ILE A 157 24.12 10.42 5.48
CA ILE A 157 22.93 11.19 5.78
C ILE A 157 21.75 10.23 5.94
N PHE A 158 21.02 10.39 7.02
CA PHE A 158 19.75 9.69 7.25
C PHE A 158 18.60 10.69 7.17
N CYS A 159 17.59 10.36 6.37
CA CYS A 159 16.42 11.18 6.14
C CYS A 159 15.19 10.40 6.56
N GLU A 160 14.36 10.97 7.42
CA GLU A 160 13.01 10.49 7.71
C GLU A 160 12.00 11.43 7.06
N VAL A 161 11.00 10.87 6.37
CA VAL A 161 9.94 11.63 5.69
C VAL A 161 8.59 11.15 6.19
N TYR A 162 7.73 12.11 6.52
CA TYR A 162 6.36 11.91 6.99
C TYR A 162 5.42 12.61 6.02
N THR A 163 4.82 11.85 5.12
CA THR A 163 3.88 12.41 4.14
C THR A 163 2.46 12.36 4.69
N PHE A 164 1.75 13.48 4.55
CA PHE A 164 0.35 13.62 4.88
C PHE A 164 -0.44 13.36 3.61
N VAL A 165 -1.24 12.30 3.63
CA VAL A 165 -2.12 12.04 2.50
C VAL A 165 -3.27 13.04 2.58
N SER A 166 -3.19 14.11 1.79
CA SER A 166 -4.34 15.00 1.61
C SER A 166 -5.33 14.28 0.70
N VAL A 167 -6.18 13.46 1.29
CA VAL A 167 -7.45 13.08 0.68
C VAL A 167 -8.48 13.98 1.34
N VAL A 168 -9.10 14.85 0.56
CA VAL A 168 -10.28 15.64 0.99
C VAL A 168 -11.47 14.71 1.35
N ALA A 169 -11.30 13.38 1.30
CA ALA A 169 -12.32 12.36 1.54
C ALA A 169 -12.10 11.45 2.77
N ASP A 170 -10.94 11.49 3.46
CA ASP A 170 -10.64 10.53 4.56
C ASP A 170 -10.59 11.16 5.96
N SER A 171 -10.87 12.45 6.10
CA SER A 171 -11.15 13.02 7.43
C SER A 171 -12.61 12.72 7.79
N VAL A 172 -12.86 11.63 8.49
CA VAL A 172 -14.19 11.34 9.04
C VAL A 172 -14.43 12.28 10.23
N ASN A 173 -15.22 13.33 10.01
CA ASN A 173 -15.71 14.16 11.11
C ASN A 173 -16.92 13.45 11.72
N ILE A 174 -16.73 12.86 12.90
CA ILE A 174 -17.85 12.32 13.70
C ILE A 174 -18.22 13.40 14.71
N SER A 175 -19.40 14.01 14.53
CA SER A 175 -20.03 14.92 15.49
C SER A 175 -21.18 14.22 16.19
N GLY A 176 -21.29 14.32 17.51
CA GLY A 176 -22.41 13.77 18.28
C GLY A 176 -22.80 14.69 19.43
N GLN A 177 -24.11 14.71 19.74
CA GLN A 177 -24.65 15.27 20.98
C GLN A 177 -24.95 14.10 21.94
N SER A 178 -24.56 14.20 23.21
CA SER A 178 -24.80 13.13 24.18
C SER A 178 -25.61 13.65 25.36
N ASN A 179 -26.88 13.26 25.43
CA ASN A 179 -27.62 13.24 26.68
C ASN A 179 -27.04 12.11 27.55
N THR A 180 -26.67 12.48 28.77
CA THR A 180 -25.86 11.72 29.72
C THR A 180 -26.52 10.44 30.25
N ILE A 181 -26.01 9.29 29.80
CA ILE A 181 -25.74 8.12 30.65
C ILE A 181 -24.43 7.48 30.13
N GLN A 182 -23.39 7.39 30.95
CA GLN A 182 -22.11 6.77 30.59
C GLN A 182 -22.23 5.25 30.53
N PHE A 183 -22.62 4.71 29.37
CA PHE A 183 -22.52 3.28 29.11
C PHE A 183 -21.19 2.96 28.44
N LYS A 184 -20.42 2.04 29.02
CA LYS A 184 -19.34 1.34 28.29
C LYS A 184 -20.01 0.44 27.26
N VAL A 185 -20.14 0.91 26.03
CA VAL A 185 -20.64 0.07 24.93
C VAL A 185 -19.53 -0.93 24.60
N PRO A 186 -19.75 -2.25 24.78
CA PRO A 186 -18.76 -3.26 24.41
C PRO A 186 -18.52 -3.26 22.89
N GLU A 187 -17.38 -3.78 22.45
CA GLU A 187 -17.12 -3.96 21.01
C GLU A 187 -18.21 -4.80 20.35
N CYS A 188 -18.51 -4.50 19.08
CA CYS A 188 -19.45 -5.30 18.30
C CYS A 188 -18.89 -6.71 18.09
N ARG A 189 -19.53 -7.70 18.70
CA ARG A 189 -19.17 -9.11 18.63
C ARG A 189 -19.84 -9.86 17.48
N LEU A 190 -20.70 -9.19 16.69
CA LEU A 190 -21.51 -9.83 15.65
C LEU A 190 -20.72 -10.77 14.72
N PRO A 191 -19.54 -10.41 14.18
CA PRO A 191 -18.79 -11.33 13.32
C PRO A 191 -18.28 -12.57 14.08
N ASP A 192 -17.91 -12.40 15.35
CA ASP A 192 -17.40 -13.50 16.17
C ASP A 192 -18.56 -14.41 16.61
N ASP A 193 -19.72 -13.84 16.94
CA ASP A 193 -20.93 -14.58 17.33
C ASP A 193 -21.52 -15.39 16.15
N LEU A 194 -21.55 -14.80 14.94
CA LEU A 194 -21.91 -15.54 13.72
C LEU A 194 -20.85 -16.60 13.36
N GLY A 195 -19.56 -16.31 13.55
CA GLY A 195 -18.50 -17.30 13.41
C GLY A 195 -18.73 -18.52 14.30
N LEU A 196 -19.17 -18.32 15.55
CA LEU A 196 -19.51 -19.41 16.46
C LEU A 196 -20.71 -20.25 15.99
N LEU A 197 -21.65 -19.70 15.22
CA LEU A 197 -22.72 -20.50 14.62
C LEU A 197 -22.17 -21.51 13.60
N PHE A 198 -21.19 -21.09 12.81
CA PHE A 198 -20.51 -21.97 11.84
C PHE A 198 -19.65 -23.02 12.56
N GLU A 199 -18.78 -22.61 13.48
CA GLU A 199 -17.86 -23.52 14.17
C GLU A 199 -18.60 -24.57 15.03
N ASN A 200 -19.67 -24.16 15.71
CA ASN A 200 -20.45 -25.07 16.56
C ASN A 200 -21.60 -25.75 15.83
N GLN A 201 -21.84 -25.43 14.55
CA GLN A 201 -22.87 -26.05 13.71
C GLN A 201 -24.29 -25.98 14.30
N LYS A 202 -24.59 -24.92 15.06
CA LYS A 202 -25.87 -24.79 15.78
C LYS A 202 -26.94 -24.18 14.88
N PHE A 203 -28.11 -24.81 14.81
CA PHE A 203 -29.30 -24.36 14.06
C PHE A 203 -29.12 -24.36 12.53
N SER A 204 -28.20 -25.20 12.02
CA SER A 204 -28.03 -25.38 10.58
C SER A 204 -29.28 -25.93 9.91
N ASP A 205 -29.51 -25.49 8.67
CA ASP A 205 -30.65 -25.87 7.84
C ASP A 205 -30.22 -26.29 6.42
N VAL A 206 -28.90 -26.42 6.19
CA VAL A 206 -28.30 -26.95 4.97
C VAL A 206 -26.97 -27.64 5.26
N THR A 207 -26.72 -28.75 4.57
CA THR A 207 -25.43 -29.45 4.54
C THR A 207 -24.71 -29.16 3.23
N LEU A 208 -23.45 -28.72 3.30
CA LEU A 208 -22.56 -28.59 2.16
C LEU A 208 -21.56 -29.74 2.17
N THR A 209 -21.49 -30.53 1.11
CA THR A 209 -20.56 -31.66 1.01
C THR A 209 -19.44 -31.36 0.04
N VAL A 210 -18.21 -31.69 0.42
CA VAL A 210 -17.01 -31.54 -0.41
C VAL A 210 -16.09 -32.73 -0.19
N CYS A 211 -15.74 -33.45 -1.25
CA CYS A 211 -14.87 -34.64 -1.18
C CYS A 211 -15.29 -35.65 -0.08
N GLY A 212 -16.60 -35.84 0.11
CA GLY A 212 -17.17 -36.74 1.14
C GLY A 212 -17.14 -36.21 2.57
N ARG A 213 -16.74 -34.95 2.79
CA ARG A 213 -16.78 -34.26 4.09
C ARG A 213 -17.91 -33.25 4.11
N GLU A 214 -18.54 -33.09 5.26
CA GLU A 214 -19.75 -32.28 5.40
C GLU A 214 -19.50 -31.03 6.25
N PHE A 215 -20.07 -29.91 5.84
CA PHE A 215 -20.21 -28.68 6.59
C PHE A 215 -21.68 -28.38 6.85
N GLN A 216 -22.02 -28.16 8.12
CA GLN A 216 -23.32 -27.65 8.51
C GLN A 216 -23.35 -26.12 8.38
N ALA A 217 -24.36 -25.57 7.73
CA ALA A 217 -24.46 -24.13 7.46
C ALA A 217 -25.91 -23.62 7.50
N HIS A 218 -26.07 -22.31 7.25
CA HIS A 218 -27.34 -21.59 7.35
C HIS A 218 -27.68 -20.93 6.02
N LYS A 219 -28.77 -21.36 5.37
CA LYS A 219 -29.21 -20.84 4.06
C LYS A 219 -29.37 -19.33 4.08
N ALA A 220 -29.97 -18.78 5.14
CA ALA A 220 -30.19 -17.34 5.26
C ALA A 220 -28.87 -16.54 5.24
N ILE A 221 -27.84 -17.02 5.94
CA ILE A 221 -26.53 -16.35 5.98
C ILE A 221 -25.82 -16.50 4.64
N LEU A 222 -25.80 -17.71 4.08
CA LEU A 222 -25.18 -17.96 2.78
C LEU A 222 -25.83 -17.11 1.66
N ALA A 223 -27.16 -17.10 1.58
CA ALA A 223 -27.92 -16.33 0.60
C ALA A 223 -27.71 -14.82 0.76
N ALA A 224 -27.69 -14.31 2.00
CA ALA A 224 -27.46 -12.87 2.24
C ALA A 224 -26.06 -12.40 1.85
N ARG A 225 -25.09 -13.32 1.75
CA ARG A 225 -23.66 -12.99 1.56
C ARG A 225 -23.12 -13.40 0.20
N SER A 226 -23.81 -14.30 -0.51
CA SER A 226 -23.43 -14.77 -1.85
C SER A 226 -24.67 -14.80 -2.75
N PRO A 227 -24.69 -14.00 -3.83
CA PRO A 227 -25.75 -14.07 -4.84
C PRO A 227 -25.95 -15.46 -5.44
N VAL A 228 -24.87 -16.25 -5.54
CA VAL A 228 -24.91 -17.62 -6.06
C VAL A 228 -25.65 -18.56 -5.12
N PHE A 229 -25.33 -18.52 -3.82
CA PHE A 229 -26.11 -19.27 -2.84
C PHE A 229 -27.55 -18.76 -2.74
N SER A 230 -27.78 -17.45 -2.88
CA SER A 230 -29.14 -16.89 -2.91
C SER A 230 -29.97 -17.52 -4.03
N ALA A 231 -29.47 -17.49 -5.27
CA ALA A 231 -30.14 -18.08 -6.41
C ALA A 231 -30.33 -19.60 -6.25
N MET A 232 -29.33 -20.29 -5.70
CA MET A 232 -29.37 -21.73 -5.43
C MET A 232 -30.50 -22.12 -4.48
N PHE A 233 -30.77 -21.30 -3.45
CA PHE A 233 -31.81 -21.59 -2.45
C PHE A 233 -33.18 -20.98 -2.78
N GLU A 234 -33.25 -19.98 -3.66
CA GLU A 234 -34.49 -19.34 -4.07
C GLU A 234 -35.22 -20.15 -5.15
N HIS A 235 -34.49 -20.70 -6.12
CA HIS A 235 -35.09 -21.50 -7.20
C HIS A 235 -35.41 -22.94 -6.75
N GLU A 236 -36.40 -23.58 -7.36
CA GLU A 236 -36.80 -24.97 -7.07
C GLU A 236 -35.82 -26.03 -7.61
N MET A 237 -34.53 -25.86 -7.32
CA MET A 237 -33.50 -26.83 -7.66
C MET A 237 -33.43 -27.96 -6.62
N GLU A 238 -32.79 -29.07 -6.96
CA GLU A 238 -32.72 -30.28 -6.12
C GLU A 238 -32.08 -29.98 -4.74
N GLU A 239 -31.17 -29.02 -4.70
CA GLU A 239 -30.49 -28.54 -3.49
C GLU A 239 -31.48 -27.95 -2.48
N ARG A 240 -32.48 -27.20 -2.98
CA ARG A 240 -33.53 -26.62 -2.13
C ARG A 240 -34.42 -27.71 -1.52
N LYS A 241 -34.71 -28.77 -2.29
CA LYS A 241 -35.56 -29.89 -1.84
C LYS A 241 -34.86 -30.81 -0.84
N LYS A 242 -33.54 -31.00 -1.00
CA LYS A 242 -32.75 -31.92 -0.18
C LYS A 242 -32.04 -31.25 1.00
N ASN A 243 -32.02 -29.91 1.07
CA ASN A 243 -31.22 -29.15 2.02
C ASN A 243 -29.74 -29.58 2.00
N HIS A 244 -29.26 -29.92 0.81
CA HIS A 244 -27.95 -30.53 0.59
C HIS A 244 -27.35 -29.97 -0.69
N VAL A 245 -26.11 -29.51 -0.62
CA VAL A 245 -25.36 -28.96 -1.76
C VAL A 245 -24.06 -29.72 -1.89
N ASP A 246 -23.81 -30.32 -3.05
CA ASP A 246 -22.55 -30.99 -3.35
C ASP A 246 -21.61 -30.01 -4.07
N ILE A 247 -20.40 -29.84 -3.54
CA ILE A 247 -19.36 -28.92 -4.01
C ILE A 247 -18.16 -29.76 -4.44
N THR A 248 -17.94 -29.86 -5.75
CA THR A 248 -16.98 -30.79 -6.34
C THR A 248 -15.66 -30.14 -6.78
N ASP A 249 -15.59 -28.82 -6.79
CA ASP A 249 -14.56 -28.02 -7.46
C ASP A 249 -13.85 -27.03 -6.53
N VAL A 250 -14.00 -27.22 -5.22
CA VAL A 250 -13.29 -26.44 -4.20
C VAL A 250 -12.72 -27.42 -3.18
N ASP A 251 -11.48 -27.22 -2.76
CA ASP A 251 -10.88 -28.04 -1.71
C ASP A 251 -11.52 -27.79 -0.34
N HIS A 252 -11.53 -28.82 0.51
CA HIS A 252 -12.15 -28.74 1.84
C HIS A 252 -11.58 -27.60 2.72
N GLU A 253 -10.26 -27.36 2.68
CA GLU A 253 -9.62 -26.26 3.42
C GLU A 253 -10.05 -24.89 2.89
N VAL A 254 -10.13 -24.74 1.56
CA VAL A 254 -10.51 -23.51 0.86
C VAL A 254 -11.98 -23.20 1.11
N LEU A 255 -12.86 -24.21 1.01
CA LEU A 255 -14.28 -24.07 1.31
C LEU A 255 -14.49 -23.64 2.76
N ARG A 256 -13.76 -24.22 3.72
CA ARG A 256 -13.83 -23.82 5.13
C ARG A 256 -13.47 -22.35 5.31
N GLU A 257 -12.39 -21.89 4.68
CA GLU A 257 -11.95 -20.49 4.78
C GLU A 257 -12.95 -19.53 4.10
N MET A 258 -13.50 -19.91 2.94
CA MET A 258 -14.57 -19.18 2.27
C MET A 258 -15.83 -19.07 3.13
N LEU A 259 -16.26 -20.17 3.76
CA LEU A 259 -17.40 -20.17 4.67
C LEU A 259 -17.11 -19.28 5.88
N ARG A 260 -15.93 -19.38 6.50
CA ARG A 260 -15.54 -18.47 7.58
C ARG A 260 -15.62 -17.00 7.18
N PHE A 261 -15.22 -16.67 5.95
CA PHE A 261 -15.38 -15.32 5.41
C PHE A 261 -16.86 -14.93 5.27
N ILE A 262 -17.72 -15.82 4.79
CA ILE A 262 -19.16 -15.55 4.68
C ILE A 262 -19.76 -15.16 6.04
N TYR A 263 -19.43 -15.87 7.11
CA TYR A 263 -19.96 -15.61 8.45
C TYR A 263 -19.32 -14.39 9.14
N THR A 264 -18.02 -14.16 8.94
CA THR A 264 -17.24 -13.23 9.79
C THR A 264 -16.65 -12.04 9.04
N GLY A 265 -16.63 -12.07 7.70
CA GLY A 265 -15.93 -11.09 6.86
C GLY A 265 -14.40 -11.16 6.94
N LYS A 266 -13.84 -12.19 7.60
CA LYS A 266 -12.41 -12.39 7.82
C LYS A 266 -11.94 -13.70 7.17
N ALA A 267 -10.74 -13.70 6.60
CA ALA A 267 -10.05 -14.89 6.09
C ALA A 267 -8.60 -14.87 6.63
N ALA A 268 -8.35 -15.61 7.71
CA ALA A 268 -7.07 -15.60 8.42
C ALA A 268 -5.98 -16.41 7.72
N ASN A 269 -6.36 -17.41 6.92
CA ASN A 269 -5.41 -18.27 6.20
C ASN A 269 -5.27 -17.92 4.72
N LEU A 270 -5.82 -16.78 4.29
CA LEU A 270 -5.87 -16.35 2.89
C LEU A 270 -4.49 -16.39 2.21
N GLU A 271 -3.43 -15.90 2.88
CA GLU A 271 -2.06 -15.86 2.32
C GLU A 271 -1.53 -17.25 1.88
N LYS A 272 -2.07 -18.35 2.41
CA LYS A 272 -1.61 -19.71 2.10
C LYS A 272 -2.32 -20.37 0.91
N MET A 273 -3.43 -19.81 0.46
CA MET A 273 -4.36 -20.42 -0.50
C MET A 273 -5.03 -19.35 -1.37
N ALA A 274 -4.31 -18.24 -1.64
CA ALA A 274 -4.90 -17.06 -2.24
C ALA A 274 -5.39 -17.30 -3.67
N ASP A 275 -4.73 -18.19 -4.40
CA ASP A 275 -5.09 -18.67 -5.73
C ASP A 275 -6.39 -19.48 -5.74
N ASP A 276 -6.46 -20.54 -4.94
CA ASP A 276 -7.68 -21.37 -4.86
C ASP A 276 -8.85 -20.58 -4.26
N LEU A 277 -8.57 -19.73 -3.28
CA LEU A 277 -9.58 -18.89 -2.64
C LEU A 277 -10.07 -17.77 -3.57
N LEU A 278 -9.23 -17.29 -4.50
CA LEU A 278 -9.66 -16.38 -5.57
C LEU A 278 -10.67 -17.08 -6.49
N ALA A 279 -10.37 -18.31 -6.92
CA ALA A 279 -11.26 -19.10 -7.76
C ALA A 279 -12.62 -19.35 -7.08
N ALA A 280 -12.60 -19.73 -5.80
CA ALA A 280 -13.80 -19.91 -4.99
C ALA A 280 -14.57 -18.57 -4.81
N ALA A 281 -13.88 -17.47 -4.51
CA ALA A 281 -14.52 -16.18 -4.32
C ALA A 281 -15.22 -15.68 -5.60
N ASP A 282 -14.59 -15.84 -6.76
CA ASP A 282 -15.17 -15.50 -8.05
C ASP A 282 -16.41 -16.35 -8.34
N LYS A 283 -16.29 -17.68 -8.20
CA LYS A 283 -17.39 -18.63 -8.41
C LYS A 283 -18.62 -18.32 -7.55
N TYR A 284 -18.43 -17.98 -6.28
CA TYR A 284 -19.52 -17.68 -5.35
C TYR A 284 -19.88 -16.19 -5.27
N ALA A 285 -19.35 -15.37 -6.19
CA ALA A 285 -19.59 -13.92 -6.28
C ALA A 285 -19.33 -13.17 -4.95
N LEU A 286 -18.24 -13.51 -4.27
CA LEU A 286 -17.77 -12.91 -3.02
C LEU A 286 -16.76 -11.80 -3.32
N GLU A 287 -17.23 -10.69 -3.90
CA GLU A 287 -16.38 -9.62 -4.46
C GLU A 287 -15.30 -9.10 -3.49
N ARG A 288 -15.67 -8.87 -2.22
CA ARG A 288 -14.69 -8.40 -1.24
C ARG A 288 -13.61 -9.44 -0.93
N LEU A 289 -13.95 -10.73 -0.92
CA LEU A 289 -12.96 -11.79 -0.72
C LEU A 289 -12.05 -11.90 -1.95
N LYS A 290 -12.63 -11.79 -3.15
CA LYS A 290 -11.90 -11.78 -4.42
C LYS A 290 -10.81 -10.71 -4.42
N VAL A 291 -11.16 -9.46 -4.10
CA VAL A 291 -10.20 -8.36 -4.01
C VAL A 291 -9.14 -8.57 -2.91
N MET A 292 -9.50 -9.20 -1.78
CA MET A 292 -8.51 -9.55 -0.74
C MET A 292 -7.49 -10.59 -1.26
N CYS A 293 -7.94 -11.56 -2.06
CA CYS A 293 -7.05 -12.50 -2.74
C CYS A 293 -6.17 -11.80 -3.78
N GLU A 294 -6.73 -10.86 -4.55
CA GLU A 294 -5.97 -10.04 -5.51
C GLU A 294 -4.83 -9.27 -4.83
N GLU A 295 -5.09 -8.65 -3.67
CA GLU A 295 -4.06 -7.93 -2.91
C GLU A 295 -2.93 -8.87 -2.44
N ALA A 296 -3.27 -10.05 -1.95
CA ALA A 296 -2.28 -11.03 -1.50
C ALA A 296 -1.43 -11.55 -2.66
N LEU A 297 -2.06 -11.93 -3.78
CA LEU A 297 -1.37 -12.41 -4.98
C LEU A 297 -0.47 -11.32 -5.59
N CYS A 298 -0.95 -10.07 -5.61
CA CYS A 298 -0.17 -8.91 -6.04
C CYS A 298 1.07 -8.69 -5.17
N THR A 299 0.97 -8.94 -3.86
CA THR A 299 2.11 -8.81 -2.94
C THR A 299 3.15 -9.91 -3.16
N SER A 300 2.73 -11.08 -3.66
CA SER A 300 3.61 -12.21 -4.00
C SER A 300 4.15 -12.20 -5.44
N LEU A 301 3.88 -11.15 -6.23
CA LEU A 301 4.40 -11.03 -7.60
C LEU A 301 5.93 -11.06 -7.62
N ALA A 302 6.46 -11.98 -8.40
CA ALA A 302 7.88 -12.20 -8.64
C ALA A 302 8.11 -12.51 -10.13
N ILE A 303 9.37 -12.47 -10.56
CA ILE A 303 9.73 -12.70 -11.97
C ILE A 303 9.23 -14.08 -12.42
N GLU A 304 9.40 -15.09 -11.55
CA GLU A 304 9.14 -16.49 -11.84
C GLU A 304 7.65 -16.82 -11.96
N ASN A 305 6.78 -16.12 -11.22
CA ASN A 305 5.35 -16.43 -11.13
C ASN A 305 4.44 -15.41 -11.83
N ALA A 306 4.99 -14.30 -12.36
CA ALA A 306 4.18 -13.21 -12.93
C ALA A 306 3.26 -13.67 -14.07
N ALA A 307 3.73 -14.57 -14.94
CA ALA A 307 2.92 -15.11 -16.03
C ALA A 307 1.76 -15.98 -15.52
N GLU A 308 2.01 -16.82 -14.51
CA GLU A 308 0.99 -17.68 -13.91
C GLU A 308 -0.08 -16.85 -13.20
N ILE A 309 0.34 -15.83 -12.44
CA ILE A 309 -0.56 -14.89 -11.77
C ILE A 309 -1.39 -14.10 -12.79
N LEU A 310 -0.82 -13.70 -13.93
CA LEU A 310 -1.58 -13.02 -14.99
C LEU A 310 -2.65 -13.93 -15.60
N ILE A 311 -2.33 -15.19 -15.88
CA ILE A 311 -3.30 -16.18 -16.37
C ILE A 311 -4.41 -16.38 -15.35
N LEU A 312 -4.06 -16.56 -14.08
CA LEU A 312 -5.01 -16.74 -12.99
C LEU A 312 -5.95 -15.53 -12.85
N ALA A 313 -5.40 -14.31 -12.97
CA ALA A 313 -6.17 -13.09 -12.88
C ALA A 313 -7.16 -12.94 -14.05
N ASP A 314 -6.76 -13.32 -15.26
CA ASP A 314 -7.65 -13.36 -16.42
C ASP A 314 -8.77 -14.40 -16.25
N LEU A 315 -8.39 -15.62 -15.83
CA LEU A 315 -9.31 -16.74 -15.66
C LEU A 315 -10.44 -16.42 -14.68
N HIS A 316 -10.14 -15.70 -13.61
CA HIS A 316 -11.10 -15.33 -12.56
C HIS A 316 -11.58 -13.89 -12.66
N SER A 317 -11.42 -13.23 -13.81
CA SER A 317 -11.86 -11.84 -14.04
C SER A 317 -11.44 -10.90 -12.90
N ALA A 318 -10.20 -11.02 -12.45
CA ALA A 318 -9.61 -10.27 -11.35
C ALA A 318 -8.87 -9.04 -11.92
N ASP A 319 -9.65 -8.00 -12.23
CA ASP A 319 -9.20 -6.86 -13.04
C ASP A 319 -8.05 -6.07 -12.38
N GLN A 320 -8.05 -5.92 -11.05
CA GLN A 320 -7.01 -5.16 -10.36
C GLN A 320 -5.69 -5.94 -10.38
N LEU A 321 -5.73 -7.23 -10.06
CA LEU A 321 -4.57 -8.11 -10.13
C LEU A 321 -4.03 -8.22 -11.56
N LYS A 322 -4.90 -8.36 -12.56
CA LYS A 322 -4.52 -8.43 -13.98
C LYS A 322 -3.76 -7.18 -14.40
N ALA A 323 -4.26 -5.99 -14.03
CA ALA A 323 -3.60 -4.73 -14.32
C ALA A 323 -2.22 -4.61 -13.63
N GLN A 324 -2.11 -5.02 -12.36
CA GLN A 324 -0.83 -5.00 -11.62
C GLN A 324 0.18 -6.01 -12.20
N ALA A 325 -0.27 -7.22 -12.56
CA ALA A 325 0.58 -8.23 -13.17
C ALA A 325 1.12 -7.76 -14.54
N ILE A 326 0.28 -7.14 -15.38
CA ILE A 326 0.71 -6.55 -16.65
C ILE A 326 1.76 -5.46 -16.44
N ASP A 327 1.55 -4.55 -15.48
CA ASP A 327 2.52 -3.48 -15.17
C ASP A 327 3.85 -4.04 -14.67
N PHE A 328 3.80 -5.07 -13.82
CA PHE A 328 4.98 -5.78 -13.32
C PHE A 328 5.76 -6.46 -14.45
N ILE A 329 5.07 -7.18 -15.34
CA ILE A 329 5.67 -7.85 -16.51
C ILE A 329 6.33 -6.84 -17.43
N ASN A 330 5.66 -5.71 -17.72
CA ASN A 330 6.22 -4.66 -18.57
C ASN A 330 7.46 -4.01 -17.94
N THR A 331 7.48 -3.86 -16.62
CA THR A 331 8.62 -3.29 -15.89
C THR A 331 9.84 -4.22 -15.87
N HIS A 332 9.63 -5.53 -15.79
CA HIS A 332 10.68 -6.55 -15.71
C HIS A 332 10.75 -7.43 -16.98
N ALA A 333 10.38 -6.86 -18.12
CA ALA A 333 10.11 -7.63 -19.34
C ALA A 333 11.28 -8.51 -19.76
N THR A 334 12.52 -8.01 -19.65
CA THR A 334 13.74 -8.77 -20.00
C THR A 334 13.83 -10.09 -19.26
N ASP A 335 13.60 -10.07 -17.95
CA ASP A 335 13.81 -11.22 -17.09
C ASP A 335 12.60 -12.17 -17.15
N VAL A 336 11.38 -11.59 -17.21
CA VAL A 336 10.14 -12.37 -17.28
C VAL A 336 10.04 -13.15 -18.59
N MET A 337 10.45 -12.57 -19.73
CA MET A 337 10.42 -13.26 -21.04
C MET A 337 11.26 -14.53 -21.08
N ASP A 338 12.31 -14.62 -20.25
CA ASP A 338 13.17 -15.79 -20.19
C ASP A 338 12.60 -16.94 -19.34
N THR A 339 11.57 -16.67 -18.53
CA THR A 339 10.93 -17.68 -17.67
C THR A 339 10.18 -18.75 -18.47
N VAL A 340 10.09 -19.95 -17.91
CA VAL A 340 9.30 -21.05 -18.47
C VAL A 340 7.80 -20.68 -18.47
N GLY A 341 7.32 -20.04 -17.41
CA GLY A 341 5.93 -19.59 -17.29
C GLY A 341 5.52 -18.64 -18.41
N PHE A 342 6.34 -17.62 -18.71
CA PHE A 342 6.04 -16.69 -19.81
C PHE A 342 6.08 -17.38 -21.18
N LYS A 343 7.08 -18.22 -21.44
CA LYS A 343 7.16 -19.00 -22.70
C LYS A 343 5.97 -19.93 -22.89
N SER A 344 5.44 -20.51 -21.81
CA SER A 344 4.21 -21.29 -21.83
C SER A 344 2.98 -20.43 -22.11
N MET A 345 2.88 -19.26 -21.46
CA MET A 345 1.79 -18.29 -21.64
C MET A 345 1.70 -17.79 -23.09
N VAL A 346 2.82 -17.53 -23.75
CA VAL A 346 2.85 -17.10 -25.17
C VAL A 346 2.10 -18.08 -26.08
N ASN A 347 2.21 -19.39 -25.81
CA ASN A 347 1.56 -20.41 -26.62
C ASN A 347 0.10 -20.68 -26.18
N SER A 348 -0.17 -20.62 -24.88
CA SER A 348 -1.48 -21.00 -24.32
C SER A 348 -2.48 -19.84 -24.25
N HIS A 349 -2.02 -18.61 -24.04
CA HIS A 349 -2.86 -17.42 -23.81
C HIS A 349 -2.32 -16.19 -24.59
N PRO A 350 -2.27 -16.24 -25.93
CA PRO A 350 -1.68 -15.18 -26.75
C PRO A 350 -2.41 -13.82 -26.64
N HIS A 351 -3.69 -13.81 -26.24
CA HIS A 351 -4.43 -12.57 -26.00
C HIS A 351 -3.84 -11.75 -24.84
N LEU A 352 -3.30 -12.40 -23.81
CA LEU A 352 -2.66 -11.73 -22.67
C LEU A 352 -1.39 -10.99 -23.09
N ILE A 353 -0.66 -11.54 -24.06
CA ILE A 353 0.51 -10.87 -24.65
C ILE A 353 0.07 -9.61 -25.42
N ALA A 354 -1.00 -9.71 -26.20
CA ALA A 354 -1.55 -8.57 -26.93
C ALA A 354 -2.04 -7.46 -25.99
N GLU A 355 -2.65 -7.83 -24.85
CA GLU A 355 -3.04 -6.88 -23.81
C GLU A 355 -1.85 -6.23 -23.12
N ALA A 356 -0.84 -7.00 -22.72
CA ALA A 356 0.37 -6.47 -22.11
C ALA A 356 1.11 -5.49 -23.05
N PHE A 357 1.22 -5.85 -24.33
CA PHE A 357 1.81 -5.00 -25.36
C PHE A 357 0.98 -3.72 -25.60
N ARG A 358 -0.36 -3.83 -25.60
CA ARG A 358 -1.24 -2.67 -25.71
C ARG A 358 -1.05 -1.73 -24.51
N ALA A 359 -0.98 -2.28 -23.30
CA ALA A 359 -0.73 -1.49 -22.09
C ALA A 359 0.61 -0.74 -22.18
N LEU A 360 1.67 -1.42 -22.61
CA LEU A 360 2.99 -0.81 -22.84
C LEU A 360 2.93 0.33 -23.86
N ALA A 361 2.24 0.12 -24.99
CA ALA A 361 2.09 1.14 -26.03
C ALA A 361 1.32 2.37 -25.51
N THR A 362 0.27 2.18 -24.70
CA THR A 362 -0.50 3.29 -24.12
C THR A 362 0.29 4.10 -23.10
N GLN A 363 1.24 3.48 -22.38
CA GLN A 363 2.13 4.20 -21.46
C GLN A 363 3.15 5.09 -22.21
N GLN A 364 3.45 4.80 -23.47
CA GLN A 364 4.42 5.53 -24.31
C GLN A 364 3.80 6.68 -25.12
N ILE A 365 2.47 6.81 -25.18
CA ILE A 365 1.80 7.91 -25.88
C ILE A 365 1.78 9.13 -24.93
N PRO A 366 2.52 10.23 -25.22
CA PRO A 366 2.40 11.44 -24.43
C PRO A 366 0.96 11.98 -24.53
N PRO A 367 0.39 12.56 -23.45
CA PRO A 367 -0.93 13.15 -23.52
C PRO A 367 -0.97 14.18 -24.65
N ILE A 368 -1.90 14.01 -25.59
CA ILE A 368 -2.13 14.96 -26.68
C ILE A 368 -2.48 16.28 -26.01
N GLY A 369 -1.53 17.22 -26.02
CA GLY A 369 -1.74 18.56 -25.51
C GLY A 369 -2.89 19.25 -26.25
N PRO A 370 -3.57 20.23 -25.63
CA PRO A 370 -4.68 20.90 -26.26
C PRO A 370 -4.24 21.54 -27.59
N PRO A 371 -5.12 21.57 -28.61
CA PRO A 371 -4.75 22.05 -29.94
C PRO A 371 -4.26 23.49 -29.86
N ARG A 372 -3.07 23.74 -30.43
CA ARG A 372 -2.49 25.09 -30.52
C ARG A 372 -3.50 26.01 -31.22
N LYS A 373 -3.99 27.03 -30.50
CA LYS A 373 -4.79 28.10 -31.09
C LYS A 373 -3.98 28.74 -32.22
N ARG A 374 -4.52 28.73 -33.44
CA ARG A 374 -3.98 29.48 -34.59
C ARG A 374 -3.83 30.94 -34.17
N VAL A 375 -2.59 31.43 -34.18
CA VAL A 375 -2.31 32.86 -34.07
C VAL A 375 -2.89 33.53 -35.32
N LYS A 376 -3.88 34.42 -35.13
CA LYS A 376 -4.31 35.32 -36.19
C LYS A 376 -3.15 36.27 -36.47
N GLN A 377 -2.62 36.23 -37.69
CA GLN A 377 -1.76 37.29 -38.20
C GLN A 377 -2.61 38.55 -38.34
N SER A 378 -2.19 39.61 -37.67
CA SER A 378 -2.66 40.99 -37.86
C SER A 378 -1.70 41.73 -38.77
#